data_AF-A0A1E5INX4-F1
#
_entry.id   AF-A0A1E5INX4-F1
#
_cell.length_a   1.000
_cell.length_b   1.000
_cell.length_c   1.000
_cell.angle_alpha   90.00
_cell.angle_beta   90.00
_cell.angle_gamma   90.00
#
_symmetry.space_group_name_H-M   'P 1'
#
loop_
_entity.id
_entity.type
_entity.pdbx_description
1 polymer ?
#
loop_
_entity_poly.entity_id
_entity_poly.type
_entity_poly.pdbx_seq_one_letter_code
_entity_poly.pdbx_strand_id
1 'polypeptide(L)'
;MSIKDDMVVQFNYTLRDEAGEVLETNEGLDPIAYLHGHDNMMPGVENAIAGREIGDKFSVTLPPEQTYGVRNEDAEQRVSVKHLQGAKVWKAGMRALINTDQGQRQVTIIKVGKFMATVDVNHPLAGRELTFELDVVDARDATDEEIAHGHAHGVGGHHH
;
A
#
# COMPACT_ATOMS: atom_id res chain seq x y z
N MET A 1 -3.99 -14.93 22.31
CA MET A 1 -4.03 -13.51 22.70
C MET A 1 -4.57 -12.78 21.49
N SER A 2 -5.70 -12.10 21.64
CA SER A 2 -6.35 -11.40 20.53
C SER A 2 -5.67 -10.05 20.30
N ILE A 3 -5.42 -9.69 19.04
CA ILE A 3 -4.86 -8.39 18.64
C ILE A 3 -5.81 -7.26 19.02
N LYS A 4 -5.26 -6.19 19.59
CA LYS A 4 -5.95 -4.98 20.06
C LYS A 4 -5.10 -3.74 19.75
N ASP A 5 -5.67 -2.57 20.01
CA ASP A 5 -4.96 -1.29 19.95
C ASP A 5 -3.70 -1.32 20.83
N ASP A 6 -2.70 -0.53 20.43
CA ASP A 6 -1.38 -0.44 21.08
C ASP A 6 -0.55 -1.74 21.05
N MET A 7 -0.83 -2.62 20.09
CA MET A 7 -0.01 -3.80 19.83
C MET A 7 0.81 -3.65 18.55
N VAL A 8 2.06 -4.10 18.59
CA VAL A 8 2.89 -4.28 17.40
C VAL A 8 2.57 -5.66 16.81
N VAL A 9 2.06 -5.67 15.59
CA VAL A 9 1.66 -6.89 14.88
C VAL A 9 2.62 -7.11 13.71
N GLN A 10 3.18 -8.31 13.66
CA GLN A 10 3.98 -8.78 12.53
C GLN A 10 3.18 -9.76 11.70
N PHE A 11 3.12 -9.53 10.39
CA PHE A 11 2.37 -10.41 9.49
C PHE A 11 3.02 -10.48 8.11
N ASN A 12 2.73 -11.59 7.43
CA ASN A 12 2.96 -11.72 6.00
C ASN A 12 1.65 -11.50 5.26
N TYR A 13 1.75 -10.99 4.04
CA TYR A 13 0.62 -10.77 3.17
C TYR A 13 0.93 -11.15 1.73
N THR A 14 -0.10 -11.65 1.05
CA THR A 14 -0.13 -11.80 -0.40
C THR A 14 -1.34 -11.02 -0.93
N LEU A 15 -1.07 -10.07 -1.81
CA LEU A 15 -2.04 -9.23 -2.45
C LEU A 15 -2.42 -9.82 -3.81
N ARG A 16 -3.71 -10.04 -4.02
CA ARG A 16 -4.28 -10.52 -5.29
C ARG A 16 -5.29 -9.54 -5.86
N ASP A 17 -5.41 -9.53 -7.17
CA ASP A 17 -6.48 -8.82 -7.87
C ASP A 17 -7.76 -9.67 -7.99
N GLU A 18 -8.80 -9.09 -8.62
CA GLU A 18 -10.09 -9.73 -8.88
C GLU A 18 -9.99 -10.98 -9.78
N ALA A 19 -8.91 -11.11 -10.57
CA ALA A 19 -8.63 -12.28 -11.39
C ALA A 19 -7.86 -13.39 -10.62
N GLY A 20 -7.45 -13.11 -9.38
CA GLY A 20 -6.65 -14.00 -8.54
C GLY A 20 -5.15 -13.96 -8.85
N GLU A 21 -4.69 -13.05 -9.71
CA GLU A 21 -3.27 -12.84 -9.98
C GLU A 21 -2.59 -12.21 -8.77
N VAL A 22 -1.43 -12.73 -8.40
CA VAL A 22 -0.61 -12.16 -7.32
C VAL A 22 0.01 -10.86 -7.82
N LEU A 23 -0.39 -9.75 -7.20
CA LEU A 23 0.15 -8.43 -7.48
C LEU A 23 1.42 -8.17 -6.66
N GLU A 24 1.39 -8.56 -5.39
CA GLU A 24 2.47 -8.33 -4.43
C GLU A 24 2.44 -9.41 -3.34
N THR A 25 3.59 -9.76 -2.79
CA THR A 25 3.68 -10.67 -1.65
C THR A 25 4.98 -10.42 -0.90
N ASN A 26 4.96 -10.57 0.42
CA ASN A 26 6.17 -10.67 1.24
C ASN A 26 6.41 -12.09 1.77
N GLU A 27 5.71 -13.10 1.23
CA GLU A 27 5.95 -14.49 1.62
C GLU A 27 7.41 -14.89 1.31
N GLY A 28 8.11 -15.39 2.33
CA GLY A 28 9.54 -15.73 2.24
C GLY A 28 10.50 -14.56 2.46
N LEU A 29 9.99 -13.35 2.76
CA LEU A 29 10.76 -12.21 3.26
C LEU A 29 10.53 -12.01 4.76
N ASP A 30 11.19 -11.00 5.34
CA ASP A 30 10.88 -10.58 6.72
C ASP A 30 9.43 -10.09 6.81
N PRO A 31 8.69 -10.48 7.86
CA PRO A 31 7.33 -10.02 8.07
C PRO A 31 7.30 -8.51 8.24
N ILE A 32 6.22 -7.89 7.76
CA ILE A 32 5.99 -6.46 7.99
C ILE A 32 5.43 -6.27 9.40
N ALA A 33 5.88 -5.21 10.07
CA ALA A 33 5.43 -4.86 11.40
C ALA A 33 4.72 -3.50 11.37
N TYR A 34 3.57 -3.42 12.02
CA TYR A 34 2.86 -2.15 12.22
C TYR A 34 2.32 -2.04 13.65
N LEU A 35 2.06 -0.80 14.07
CA LEU A 35 1.38 -0.52 15.33
C LEU A 35 -0.12 -0.41 15.08
N HIS A 36 -0.89 -1.31 15.69
CA HIS A 36 -2.34 -1.42 15.58
C HIS A 36 -3.05 -0.35 16.41
N GLY A 37 -4.06 0.29 15.82
CA GLY A 37 -4.83 1.39 16.40
C GLY A 37 -4.29 2.79 16.07
N HIS A 38 -3.30 2.92 15.18
CA HIS A 38 -2.54 4.15 14.95
C HIS A 38 -2.47 4.61 13.48
N ASP A 39 -3.41 4.18 12.62
CA ASP A 39 -3.51 4.57 11.20
C ASP A 39 -2.22 4.27 10.38
N ASN A 40 -1.41 3.31 10.84
CA ASN A 40 -0.19 2.88 10.14
C ASN A 40 -0.46 1.89 9.00
N MET A 41 -1.67 1.35 8.93
CA MET A 41 -2.06 0.36 7.94
C MET A 41 -3.38 0.76 7.27
N MET A 42 -3.66 0.14 6.13
CA MET A 42 -4.93 0.32 5.44
C MET A 42 -6.09 -0.06 6.38
N PRO A 43 -7.12 0.79 6.53
CA PRO A 43 -8.21 0.55 7.49
C PRO A 43 -8.88 -0.82 7.32
N GLY A 44 -9.02 -1.32 6.08
CA GLY A 44 -9.60 -2.63 5.84
C GLY A 44 -8.73 -3.78 6.35
N VAL A 45 -7.40 -3.67 6.20
CA VAL A 45 -6.45 -4.68 6.66
C VAL A 45 -6.38 -4.67 8.19
N GLU A 46 -6.29 -3.49 8.79
CA GLU A 46 -6.25 -3.30 10.23
C GLU A 46 -7.52 -3.86 10.89
N ASN A 47 -8.71 -3.50 10.40
CA ASN A 47 -9.97 -4.03 10.91
C ASN A 47 -10.11 -5.55 10.74
N ALA A 48 -9.53 -6.12 9.67
CA ALA A 48 -9.57 -7.57 9.45
C ALA A 48 -8.64 -8.35 10.39
N ILE A 49 -7.54 -7.72 10.83
CA ILE A 49 -6.58 -8.27 11.80
C ILE A 49 -7.09 -8.08 13.24
N ALA A 50 -7.89 -7.05 13.52
CA ALA A 50 -8.43 -6.79 14.86
C ALA A 50 -9.14 -8.02 15.44
N GLY A 51 -8.77 -8.42 16.65
CA GLY A 51 -9.34 -9.59 17.33
C GLY A 51 -8.82 -10.95 16.87
N ARG A 52 -7.95 -11.02 15.85
CA ARG A 52 -7.27 -12.26 15.43
C ARG A 52 -6.18 -12.68 16.41
N GLU A 53 -5.74 -13.92 16.29
CA GLU A 53 -4.66 -14.47 17.13
C GLU A 53 -3.38 -14.72 16.33
N ILE A 54 -2.26 -14.81 17.05
CA ILE A 54 -0.96 -15.16 16.47
C ILE A 54 -1.05 -16.56 15.83
N GLY A 55 -0.55 -16.68 14.60
CA GLY A 55 -0.63 -17.90 13.78
C GLY A 55 -1.89 -18.00 12.92
N ASP A 56 -2.83 -17.04 13.01
CA ASP A 56 -4.00 -17.02 12.14
C ASP A 56 -3.60 -16.71 10.69
N LYS A 57 -4.06 -17.58 9.79
CA LYS A 57 -3.99 -17.38 8.33
C LYS A 57 -5.39 -17.23 7.78
N PHE A 58 -5.66 -16.12 7.12
CA PHE A 58 -6.98 -15.84 6.56
C PHE A 58 -6.88 -14.97 5.32
N SER A 59 -7.93 -14.98 4.51
CA SER A 59 -8.06 -14.05 3.39
C SER A 59 -9.22 -13.09 3.62
N VAL A 60 -9.04 -11.86 3.15
CA VAL A 60 -10.07 -10.82 3.18
C VAL A 60 -10.07 -10.07 1.86
N THR A 61 -11.24 -9.95 1.26
CA THR A 61 -11.45 -9.12 0.06
C THR A 61 -11.94 -7.76 0.50
N LEU A 62 -11.20 -6.71 0.14
CA LEU A 62 -11.43 -5.36 0.59
C LEU A 62 -11.74 -4.44 -0.60
N PRO A 63 -12.76 -3.58 -0.49
CA PRO A 63 -13.06 -2.60 -1.51
C PRO A 63 -11.96 -1.52 -1.58
N PRO A 64 -11.89 -0.76 -2.68
CA PRO A 64 -10.91 0.31 -2.86
C PRO A 64 -10.96 1.35 -1.73
N GLU A 65 -12.14 1.65 -1.21
CA GLU A 65 -12.38 2.61 -0.12
C GLU A 65 -11.63 2.28 1.18
N GLN A 66 -11.32 0.99 1.40
CA GLN A 66 -10.64 0.51 2.61
C GLN A 66 -9.17 0.16 2.38
N THR A 67 -8.65 0.39 1.16
CA THR A 67 -7.30 0.00 0.73
C THR A 67 -6.56 1.19 0.13
N TYR A 68 -6.33 1.20 -1.19
CA TYR A 68 -5.59 2.25 -1.90
C TYR A 68 -6.46 3.43 -2.34
N GLY A 69 -7.70 3.49 -1.86
CA GLY A 69 -8.67 4.53 -2.17
C GLY A 69 -9.42 4.30 -3.47
N VAL A 70 -10.52 5.05 -3.62
CA VAL A 70 -11.28 5.10 -4.87
C VAL A 70 -10.48 5.84 -5.93
N ARG A 71 -10.50 5.31 -7.14
CA ARG A 71 -9.90 5.98 -8.30
C ARG A 71 -10.65 7.28 -8.56
N ASN A 72 -9.94 8.40 -8.54
CA ASN A 72 -10.49 9.69 -8.89
C ASN A 72 -10.36 9.91 -10.41
N GLU A 73 -11.48 9.92 -11.13
CA GLU A 73 -11.50 10.11 -12.59
C GLU A 73 -10.99 11.50 -13.00
N ASP A 74 -11.10 12.50 -12.13
CA ASP A 74 -10.61 13.87 -12.37
C ASP A 74 -9.14 14.05 -11.96
N ALA A 75 -8.48 13.02 -11.42
CA ALA A 75 -7.05 13.06 -11.06
C ALA A 75 -6.13 12.86 -12.29
N GLU A 76 -6.54 13.40 -13.43
CA GLU A 76 -5.71 13.50 -14.62
C GLU A 76 -4.92 14.81 -14.61
N GLN A 77 -3.62 14.73 -14.84
CA GLN A 77 -2.77 15.89 -14.94
C GLN A 77 -2.05 15.93 -16.29
N ARG A 78 -1.94 17.14 -16.86
CA ARG A 78 -1.11 17.36 -18.04
C ARG A 78 0.29 17.75 -17.60
N VAL A 79 1.26 16.93 -17.97
CA VAL A 79 2.68 17.14 -17.66
C VAL A 79 3.50 17.20 -18.94
N SER A 80 4.61 17.92 -18.92
CA SER A 80 5.54 17.90 -20.04
C SER A 80 6.18 16.52 -20.16
N VAL A 81 6.30 16.00 -21.39
CA VAL A 81 6.96 14.71 -21.66
C VAL A 81 8.42 14.72 -21.14
N LYS A 82 9.04 15.89 -21.04
CA LYS A 82 10.40 16.06 -20.49
C LYS A 82 10.51 15.78 -18.99
N HIS A 83 9.41 15.87 -18.24
CA HIS A 83 9.38 15.60 -16.80
C HIS A 83 9.10 14.14 -16.49
N LEU A 84 8.71 13.35 -17.50
CA LEU A 84 8.50 11.91 -17.34
C LEU A 84 9.86 11.20 -17.33
N GLN A 85 10.11 10.42 -16.28
CA GLN A 85 11.31 9.60 -16.13
C GLN A 85 10.95 8.11 -16.16
N GLY A 86 11.83 7.30 -16.75
CA GLY A 86 11.70 5.84 -16.79
C GLY A 86 11.71 5.23 -18.19
N ALA A 87 11.44 6.01 -19.24
CA ALA A 87 11.49 5.51 -20.62
C ALA A 87 11.95 6.57 -21.62
N LYS A 88 12.51 6.11 -22.75
CA LYS A 88 12.87 6.97 -23.90
C LYS A 88 11.67 7.28 -24.80
N VAL A 89 10.71 6.37 -24.88
CA VAL A 89 9.50 6.50 -25.69
C VAL A 89 8.31 6.12 -24.82
N TRP A 90 7.32 6.99 -24.77
CA TRP A 90 6.15 6.87 -23.92
C TRP A 90 4.92 6.40 -24.69
N LYS A 91 4.13 5.53 -24.08
CA LYS A 91 2.86 5.01 -24.60
C LYS A 91 1.81 5.02 -23.49
N ALA A 92 0.54 5.02 -23.90
CA ALA A 92 -0.57 4.82 -22.97
C ALA A 92 -0.40 3.49 -22.20
N GLY A 93 -0.76 3.48 -20.92
CA GLY A 93 -0.61 2.36 -19.98
C GLY A 93 0.77 2.25 -19.33
N MET A 94 1.79 2.98 -19.82
CA MET A 94 3.11 2.95 -19.19
C MET A 94 3.13 3.71 -17.87
N ARG A 95 3.87 3.19 -16.90
CA ARG A 95 4.17 3.88 -15.63
C ARG A 95 5.36 4.81 -15.81
N ALA A 96 5.25 6.04 -15.34
CA ALA A 96 6.31 7.04 -15.36
C ALA A 96 6.51 7.60 -13.95
N LEU A 97 7.72 8.09 -13.69
CA LEU A 97 8.00 8.85 -12.47
C LEU A 97 8.04 10.34 -12.82
N ILE A 98 7.40 11.17 -12.01
CA ILE A 98 7.44 12.63 -12.09
C ILE A 98 7.97 13.19 -10.78
N ASN A 99 8.72 14.30 -10.85
CA ASN A 99 9.08 15.05 -9.66
C ASN A 99 7.99 16.08 -9.38
N THR A 100 7.44 16.02 -8.18
CA THR A 100 6.48 16.99 -7.63
C THR A 100 7.13 17.73 -6.47
N ASP A 101 6.51 18.82 -6.00
CA ASP A 101 6.98 19.55 -4.82
C ASP A 101 7.00 18.68 -3.54
N GLN A 102 6.24 17.58 -3.55
CA GLN A 102 6.19 16.57 -2.48
C GLN A 102 7.15 15.40 -2.70
N GLY A 103 8.05 15.50 -3.69
CA GLY A 103 8.98 14.44 -4.07
C GLY A 103 8.57 13.68 -5.34
N GLN A 104 9.26 12.56 -5.59
CA GLN A 104 9.06 11.75 -6.79
C GLN A 104 7.79 10.91 -6.65
N ARG A 105 6.87 11.01 -7.61
CA ARG A 105 5.60 10.31 -7.64
C ARG A 105 5.48 9.46 -8.89
N GLN A 106 4.95 8.24 -8.74
CA GLN A 106 4.61 7.38 -9.87
C GLN A 106 3.24 7.75 -10.44
N VAL A 107 3.14 7.79 -11.77
CA VAL A 107 1.92 8.11 -12.52
C VAL A 107 1.74 7.14 -13.68
N THR A 108 0.51 6.94 -14.13
CA THR A 108 0.21 6.10 -15.30
C THR A 108 -0.11 6.97 -16.51
N ILE A 109 0.53 6.75 -17.65
CA ILE A 109 0.28 7.54 -18.86
C ILE A 109 -1.06 7.13 -19.45
N ILE A 110 -1.99 8.08 -19.56
CA ILE A 110 -3.28 7.88 -20.24
C ILE A 110 -3.10 8.16 -21.73
N LYS A 111 -2.43 9.27 -22.06
CA LYS A 111 -2.24 9.70 -23.44
C LYS A 111 -0.95 10.48 -23.59
N VAL A 112 -0.16 10.15 -24.61
CA VAL A 112 1.02 10.93 -24.97
C VAL A 112 0.74 11.81 -26.18
N GLY A 113 1.18 13.06 -26.13
CA GLY A 113 1.26 13.98 -27.27
C GLY A 113 2.71 14.35 -27.58
N LYS A 114 2.90 15.29 -28.53
CA LYS A 114 4.24 15.68 -29.00
C LYS A 114 5.12 16.34 -27.92
N PHE A 115 4.52 17.13 -27.03
CA PHE A 115 5.23 17.87 -25.97
C PHE A 115 4.64 17.66 -24.57
N MET A 116 3.36 17.29 -24.51
CA MET A 116 2.60 17.09 -23.28
C MET A 116 2.03 15.67 -23.25
N ALA A 117 2.00 15.09 -22.06
CA ALA A 117 1.29 13.84 -21.78
C ALA A 117 0.20 14.10 -20.74
N THR A 118 -0.92 13.42 -20.89
CA THR A 118 -1.93 13.28 -19.84
C THR A 118 -1.57 12.04 -19.02
N VAL A 119 -1.38 12.24 -17.73
CA VAL A 119 -1.04 11.19 -16.77
C VAL A 119 -2.10 11.11 -15.69
N ASP A 120 -2.34 9.91 -15.23
CA ASP A 120 -3.14 9.58 -14.06
C ASP A 120 -2.26 9.63 -12.81
N VAL A 121 -2.61 10.47 -11.84
CA VAL A 121 -1.89 10.57 -10.57
C VAL A 121 -2.45 9.67 -9.47
N ASN A 122 -3.49 8.89 -9.73
CA ASN A 122 -4.00 7.88 -8.80
C ASN A 122 -2.94 6.82 -8.49
N HIS A 123 -3.07 6.18 -7.32
CA HIS A 123 -2.29 4.98 -7.02
C HIS A 123 -2.59 3.90 -8.08
N PRO A 124 -1.59 3.09 -8.53
CA PRO A 124 -1.81 2.08 -9.55
C PRO A 124 -2.90 1.04 -9.22
N LEU A 125 -3.17 0.86 -7.93
CA LEU A 125 -4.19 -0.06 -7.40
C LEU A 125 -5.47 0.65 -6.94
N ALA A 126 -5.57 1.97 -7.07
CA ALA A 126 -6.77 2.71 -6.69
C ALA A 126 -7.97 2.28 -7.54
N GLY A 127 -9.14 2.19 -6.91
CA GLY A 127 -10.40 1.78 -7.52
C GLY A 127 -10.51 0.28 -7.80
N ARG A 128 -9.54 -0.54 -7.42
CA ARG A 128 -9.62 -2.00 -7.53
C ARG A 128 -10.09 -2.62 -6.23
N GLU A 129 -10.92 -3.65 -6.33
CA GLU A 129 -11.15 -4.58 -5.22
C GLU A 129 -9.95 -5.52 -5.12
N LEU A 130 -9.45 -5.73 -3.90
CA LEU A 130 -8.20 -6.46 -3.68
C LEU A 130 -8.39 -7.52 -2.61
N THR A 131 -7.82 -8.70 -2.83
CA THR A 131 -7.84 -9.79 -1.85
C THR A 131 -6.48 -9.87 -1.16
N PHE A 132 -6.49 -9.75 0.16
CA PHE A 132 -5.33 -9.86 1.02
C PHE A 132 -5.36 -11.22 1.72
N GLU A 133 -4.39 -12.07 1.43
CA GLU A 133 -4.11 -13.28 2.21
C GLU A 133 -3.12 -12.89 3.30
N LEU A 134 -3.54 -12.90 4.56
CA LEU A 134 -2.79 -12.43 5.72
C LEU A 134 -2.40 -13.63 6.58
N ASP A 135 -1.17 -13.62 7.07
CA ASP A 135 -0.59 -14.61 7.98
C ASP A 135 0.02 -13.87 9.17
N VAL A 136 -0.67 -13.87 10.31
CA VAL A 136 -0.19 -13.20 11.52
C VAL A 136 0.93 -14.04 12.12
N VAL A 137 2.16 -13.52 12.05
CA VAL A 137 3.36 -14.22 12.48
C VAL A 137 3.62 -14.02 13.96
N ASP A 138 3.46 -12.79 14.44
CA ASP A 138 3.70 -12.43 15.85
C ASP A 138 2.86 -11.22 16.24
N ALA A 139 2.59 -11.08 17.53
CA ALA A 139 1.96 -9.90 18.10
C ALA A 139 2.43 -9.69 19.53
N ARG A 140 2.82 -8.46 19.85
CA ARG A 140 3.26 -8.07 21.19
C ARG A 140 2.68 -6.72 21.58
N ASP A 141 2.65 -6.44 22.87
CA ASP A 141 2.37 -5.10 23.35
C ASP A 141 3.46 -4.13 22.86
N ALA A 142 3.04 -2.95 22.43
CA ALA A 142 3.95 -1.87 22.04
C ALA A 142 4.64 -1.30 23.28
N THR A 143 5.85 -0.79 23.11
CA THR A 143 6.50 -0.01 24.17
C THR A 143 5.90 1.39 24.25
N ASP A 144 6.05 2.06 25.40
CA ASP A 144 5.61 3.46 25.56
C ASP A 144 6.23 4.40 24.50
N GLU A 145 7.46 4.10 24.05
CA GLU A 145 8.14 4.86 22.99
C GLU A 145 7.47 4.66 21.63
N GLU A 146 7.10 3.43 21.27
CA GLU A 146 6.41 3.11 20.00
C GLU A 146 5.03 3.77 19.94
N ILE A 147 4.29 3.75 21.06
CA ILE A 147 3.00 4.44 21.18
C ILE A 147 3.18 5.96 21.06
N ALA A 148 4.19 6.52 21.75
CA ALA A 148 4.48 7.95 21.69
C ALA A 148 4.93 8.40 20.28
N HIS A 149 5.64 7.54 19.54
CA HIS A 149 6.07 7.79 18.17
C HIS A 149 5.02 7.42 17.13
N GLY A 150 3.99 6.67 17.51
CA GLY A 150 2.90 6.23 16.66
C GLY A 150 3.30 5.19 15.61
N HIS A 151 4.41 4.47 15.75
CA HIS A 151 4.82 3.42 14.81
C HIS A 151 5.68 2.33 15.48
N ALA A 152 5.70 1.14 14.87
CA ALA A 152 6.50 0.02 15.34
C ALA A 152 7.99 0.22 15.05
N HIS A 153 8.84 -0.06 16.04
CA HIS A 153 10.29 -0.11 15.90
C HIS A 153 10.76 -1.58 15.77
N GLY A 154 11.88 -1.81 15.05
CA GLY A 154 12.52 -3.12 14.93
C GLY A 154 12.35 -3.79 13.56
N VAL A 155 12.56 -5.10 13.51
CA VAL A 155 12.45 -5.91 12.28
C VAL A 155 11.02 -5.79 11.70
N GLY A 156 10.92 -5.37 10.45
CA GLY A 156 9.65 -5.14 9.77
C GLY A 156 8.99 -3.79 10.06
N GLY A 157 9.49 -3.02 11.04
CA GLY A 157 9.02 -1.67 11.39
C GLY A 157 9.93 -0.57 10.82
N HIS A 158 9.62 0.69 11.14
CA HIS A 158 10.49 1.81 10.77
C HIS A 158 11.63 1.94 11.79
N HIS A 159 12.87 1.94 11.31
CA HIS A 159 14.04 2.31 12.11
C HIS A 159 14.31 3.81 11.93
N HIS A 160 14.45 4.52 13.05
CA HIS A 160 15.00 5.87 13.11
C HIS A 160 16.50 5.83 13.43
#